data_AF-A0A6C9QJ22-F1
#
_entry.id   AF-A0A6C9QJ22-F1
#
_cell.length_a   1.000
_cell.length_b   1.000
_cell.length_c   1.000
_cell.angle_alpha   90.00
_cell.angle_beta   90.00
_cell.angle_gamma   90.00
#
_symmetry.space_group_name_H-M   'P 1'
#
loop_
_entity.id
_entity.type
_entity.pdbx_description
1 polymer ?
#
loop_
_entity_poly.entity_id
_entity_poly.type
_entity_poly.pdbx_seq_one_letter_code
_entity_poly.pdbx_strand_id
1 'polypeptide(L)'
;MAIKKRSATVVPGASGAAAAVKNPQASKSSFWGELPQHVMSGISRMVPTLIMGGVILAFSQLIAYSWLKIPADIGIMDALNSGKFSGFDLSLLKFAWLSQSFGGVLFGFAIPMFAAFVANSIGGKLAFPAGFIGGLMSTQPTQLLNFDPSTMQWATSSPVPSTFIGALIISIVAGYLVKWMNQKIQLPDFLLAFKTTFLLPILSAIFVMLAMYYVITPFRDWINGGIRTVLTAAGE
;
A
#
# COMPACT_ATOMS: atom_id res chain seq x y z
N MET A 1 39.05 -38.58 -24.61
CA MET A 1 39.64 -38.31 -25.95
C MET A 1 38.92 -37.11 -26.53
N ALA A 2 39.65 -36.03 -26.83
CA ALA A 2 39.14 -34.68 -27.05
C ALA A 2 38.86 -34.37 -28.53
N ILE A 3 37.72 -33.74 -28.83
CA ILE A 3 37.34 -33.08 -30.10
C ILE A 3 36.29 -32.02 -29.72
N LYS A 4 36.29 -30.72 -30.05
CA LYS A 4 36.93 -29.87 -31.07
C LYS A 4 36.85 -28.40 -30.55
N LYS A 5 37.95 -27.64 -30.53
CA LYS A 5 37.87 -26.17 -30.51
C LYS A 5 37.60 -25.69 -31.94
N ARG A 6 36.55 -24.90 -32.16
CA ARG A 6 36.34 -24.18 -33.44
C ARG A 6 36.86 -22.76 -33.30
N SER A 7 37.85 -22.45 -34.12
CA SER A 7 38.50 -21.15 -34.27
C SER A 7 37.57 -20.13 -34.94
N ALA A 8 37.83 -18.87 -34.61
CA ALA A 8 37.10 -17.68 -35.05
C ALA A 8 37.24 -17.40 -36.54
N THR A 9 36.17 -16.86 -37.13
CA THR A 9 36.23 -16.14 -38.41
C THR A 9 36.16 -14.65 -38.09
N VAL A 10 37.29 -13.95 -38.23
CA VAL A 10 37.37 -12.49 -38.17
C VAL A 10 37.06 -11.96 -39.57
N VAL A 11 36.08 -11.07 -39.68
CA VAL A 11 35.82 -10.29 -40.90
C VAL A 11 36.43 -8.90 -40.71
N PRO A 12 37.38 -8.45 -41.56
CA PRO A 12 37.94 -7.11 -41.47
C PRO A 12 37.15 -6.14 -42.36
N GLY A 13 36.86 -4.93 -41.86
CA GLY A 13 36.36 -3.87 -42.72
C GLY A 13 35.97 -2.56 -42.03
N ALA A 14 36.74 -1.52 -42.35
CA ALA A 14 36.43 -0.08 -42.34
C ALA A 14 36.63 0.72 -41.03
N SER A 15 37.75 1.45 -41.05
CA SER A 15 38.07 2.65 -40.29
C SER A 15 36.88 3.63 -40.20
N GLY A 16 36.47 3.96 -38.98
CA GLY A 16 35.52 5.01 -38.67
C GLY A 16 35.76 5.42 -37.22
N ALA A 17 36.01 6.71 -37.01
CA ALA A 17 36.45 7.34 -35.77
C ALA A 17 35.80 6.74 -34.51
N ALA A 18 36.64 6.44 -33.50
CA ALA A 18 36.21 6.09 -32.16
C ALA A 18 35.34 7.24 -31.59
N ALA A 19 34.02 7.11 -31.72
CA ALA A 19 33.09 7.92 -30.97
C ALA A 19 33.25 7.52 -29.50
N ALA A 20 33.92 8.39 -28.73
CA ALA A 20 33.95 8.31 -27.30
C ALA A 20 32.51 8.27 -26.79
N VAL A 21 32.09 7.10 -26.28
CA VAL A 21 30.85 6.96 -25.53
C VAL A 21 31.00 7.80 -24.28
N LYS A 22 30.53 9.06 -24.33
CA LYS A 22 30.29 9.85 -23.13
C LYS A 22 29.24 9.11 -22.32
N ASN A 23 29.67 8.48 -21.23
CA ASN A 23 28.77 8.12 -20.14
C ASN A 23 27.91 9.35 -19.83
N PRO A 24 26.56 9.26 -19.89
CA PRO A 24 25.71 10.33 -19.41
C PRO A 24 26.04 10.52 -17.93
N GLN A 25 26.71 11.62 -17.63
CA GLN A 25 26.98 12.08 -16.29
C GLN A 25 25.61 12.17 -15.61
N ALA A 26 25.38 11.34 -14.60
CA ALA A 26 24.12 11.29 -13.87
C ALA A 26 23.80 12.70 -13.37
N SER A 27 22.88 13.38 -14.07
CA SER A 27 22.32 14.64 -13.60
C SER A 27 21.76 14.33 -12.22
N LYS A 28 22.18 15.04 -11.19
CA LYS A 28 21.55 14.96 -9.87
C LYS A 28 20.08 15.31 -10.05
N SER A 29 19.23 14.30 -10.24
CA SER A 29 17.79 14.47 -10.32
C SER A 29 17.36 15.11 -9.01
N SER A 30 16.75 16.29 -9.12
CA SER A 30 16.19 16.98 -7.98
C SER A 30 15.17 16.07 -7.30
N PHE A 31 15.06 16.12 -5.97
CA PHE A 31 14.05 15.41 -5.18
C PHE A 31 12.65 15.48 -5.81
N TRP A 32 12.29 16.65 -6.34
CA TRP A 32 11.01 16.90 -7.01
C TRP A 32 10.86 16.20 -8.36
N GLY A 33 11.97 15.88 -9.03
CA GLY A 33 11.98 15.12 -10.28
C GLY A 33 11.83 13.61 -10.10
N GLU A 34 12.22 13.07 -8.94
CA GLU A 34 12.12 11.64 -8.63
C GLU A 34 10.75 11.26 -8.03
N LEU A 35 10.08 12.20 -7.36
CA LEU A 35 8.81 11.96 -6.67
C LEU A 35 7.71 11.34 -7.56
N PRO A 36 7.46 11.82 -8.80
CA PRO A 36 6.47 11.19 -9.68
C PRO A 36 6.80 9.73 -10.00
N GLN A 37 8.08 9.37 -10.10
CA GLN A 37 8.52 8.01 -10.39
C GLN A 37 8.22 7.07 -9.21
N HIS A 38 8.41 7.55 -7.99
CA HIS A 38 8.05 6.80 -6.78
C HIS A 38 6.54 6.56 -6.67
N VAL A 39 5.73 7.57 -6.98
CA VAL A 39 4.26 7.44 -6.99
C VAL A 39 3.80 6.48 -8.09
N MET A 40 4.34 6.59 -9.30
CA MET A 40 4.04 5.66 -10.41
C MET A 40 4.44 4.21 -10.08
N SER A 41 5.56 4.04 -9.39
CA SER A 41 6.01 2.74 -8.86
C SER A 41 4.98 2.12 -7.90
N GLY A 42 4.35 2.92 -7.05
CA GLY A 42 3.26 2.50 -6.19
C GLY A 42 1.98 2.15 -6.96
N ILE A 43 1.51 3.05 -7.82
CA ILE A 43 0.24 2.89 -8.55
C ILE A 43 0.27 1.63 -9.42
N SER A 44 1.31 1.48 -10.24
CA SER A 44 1.45 0.34 -11.16
C SER A 44 1.41 -1.02 -10.45
N ARG A 45 1.90 -1.09 -9.21
CA ARG A 45 1.95 -2.33 -8.44
C ARG A 45 0.75 -2.54 -7.52
N MET A 46 -0.06 -1.50 -7.28
CA MET A 46 -1.35 -1.61 -6.63
C MET A 46 -2.45 -2.13 -7.57
N VAL A 47 -2.38 -1.77 -8.86
CA VAL A 47 -3.41 -2.11 -9.85
C VAL A 47 -3.73 -3.62 -9.91
N PRO A 48 -2.76 -4.56 -9.93
CA PRO A 48 -3.07 -5.98 -9.91
C PRO A 48 -3.91 -6.41 -8.69
N THR A 49 -3.59 -5.89 -7.51
CA THR A 49 -4.33 -6.17 -6.27
C THR A 49 -5.77 -5.65 -6.35
N LEU A 50 -5.95 -4.43 -6.89
CA LEU A 50 -7.28 -3.86 -7.13
C LEU A 50 -8.10 -4.70 -8.11
N ILE A 51 -7.49 -5.18 -9.19
CA ILE A 51 -8.17 -6.02 -10.18
C ILE A 51 -8.59 -7.34 -9.54
N MET A 52 -7.71 -8.00 -8.78
CA MET A 52 -8.05 -9.25 -8.09
C MET A 52 -9.25 -9.08 -7.14
N GLY A 53 -9.24 -8.05 -6.28
CA GLY A 53 -10.36 -7.79 -5.37
C GLY A 53 -11.63 -7.34 -6.09
N GLY A 54 -11.51 -6.40 -7.03
CA GLY A 54 -12.64 -5.81 -7.74
C GLY A 54 -13.39 -6.81 -8.61
N VAL A 55 -12.68 -7.70 -9.31
CA VAL A 55 -13.32 -8.75 -10.13
C VAL A 55 -14.07 -9.75 -9.25
N ILE A 56 -13.49 -10.18 -8.13
CA ILE A 56 -14.15 -11.11 -7.20
C ILE A 56 -15.39 -10.45 -6.57
N LEU A 57 -15.30 -9.17 -6.18
CA LEU A 57 -16.45 -8.39 -5.73
C LEU A 57 -17.54 -8.30 -6.80
N ALA A 58 -17.17 -8.03 -8.06
CA ALA A 58 -18.12 -7.97 -9.15
C ALA A 58 -18.84 -9.31 -9.37
N PHE A 59 -18.12 -10.43 -9.30
CA PHE A 59 -18.72 -11.77 -9.36
C PHE A 59 -19.68 -12.04 -8.20
N SER A 60 -19.35 -11.60 -6.98
CA SER A 60 -20.25 -11.68 -5.83
C SER A 60 -21.58 -10.96 -6.12
N GLN A 61 -21.52 -9.71 -6.59
CA GLN A 61 -22.74 -8.93 -6.87
C GLN A 61 -23.50 -9.47 -8.09
N LEU A 62 -22.82 -10.03 -9.08
CA LEU A 62 -23.44 -10.70 -10.22
C LEU A 62 -24.29 -11.89 -9.76
N ILE A 63 -23.77 -12.73 -8.87
CA ILE A 63 -24.50 -13.89 -8.35
C ILE A 63 -25.73 -13.41 -7.55
N ALA A 64 -25.54 -12.49 -6.61
CA ALA A 64 -26.60 -12.04 -5.73
C ALA A 64 -27.74 -11.33 -6.48
N TYR A 65 -27.42 -10.33 -7.29
CA TYR A 65 -28.44 -9.44 -7.87
C TYR A 65 -28.85 -9.84 -9.28
N SER A 66 -27.96 -10.43 -10.08
CA SER A 66 -28.29 -10.83 -11.45
C SER A 66 -28.83 -12.24 -11.53
N TRP A 67 -28.22 -13.21 -10.84
CA TRP A 67 -28.63 -14.62 -10.94
C TRP A 67 -29.73 -14.98 -9.94
N LEU A 68 -29.54 -14.64 -8.66
CA LEU A 68 -30.52 -14.92 -7.61
C LEU A 68 -31.63 -13.85 -7.49
N LYS A 69 -31.56 -12.79 -8.31
CA LYS A 69 -32.55 -11.72 -8.41
C LYS A 69 -32.89 -11.08 -7.05
N ILE A 70 -31.90 -10.99 -6.17
CA ILE A 70 -32.05 -10.26 -4.91
C ILE A 70 -32.20 -8.77 -5.23
N PRO A 71 -33.18 -8.08 -4.63
CA PRO A 71 -33.29 -6.63 -4.72
C PRO A 71 -31.99 -5.94 -4.27
N ALA A 72 -31.48 -4.97 -5.04
CA ALA A 72 -30.17 -4.35 -4.79
C ALA A 72 -30.10 -3.49 -3.51
N ASP A 73 -31.25 -3.19 -2.91
CA ASP A 73 -31.39 -2.55 -1.61
C ASP A 73 -31.18 -3.53 -0.44
N ILE A 74 -31.20 -4.84 -0.69
CA ILE A 74 -31.00 -5.89 0.30
C ILE A 74 -29.58 -6.43 0.20
N GLY A 75 -28.82 -6.36 1.30
CA GLY A 75 -27.47 -6.93 1.35
C GLY A 75 -27.47 -8.46 1.31
N ILE A 76 -26.37 -9.06 0.83
CA ILE A 76 -26.20 -10.52 0.77
C ILE A 76 -26.41 -11.19 2.14
N MET A 77 -25.94 -10.55 3.22
CA MET A 77 -26.11 -11.08 4.58
C MET A 77 -27.59 -11.11 5.00
N ASP A 78 -28.35 -10.06 4.68
CA ASP A 78 -29.77 -9.99 5.00
C ASP A 78 -30.57 -11.00 4.17
N ALA A 79 -30.20 -11.18 2.90
CA ALA A 79 -30.76 -12.22 2.05
C ALA A 79 -30.51 -13.63 2.62
N LEU A 80 -29.33 -13.90 3.19
CA LEU A 80 -29.03 -15.15 3.89
C LEU A 80 -29.91 -15.32 5.14
N ASN A 81 -30.03 -14.28 5.95
CA ASN A 81 -30.83 -14.29 7.18
C ASN A 81 -32.34 -14.37 6.93
N SER A 82 -32.80 -14.02 5.73
CA SER A 82 -34.22 -14.07 5.37
C SER A 82 -34.81 -15.49 5.35
N GLY A 83 -33.96 -16.53 5.27
CA GLY A 83 -34.40 -17.93 5.18
C GLY A 83 -35.12 -18.28 3.86
N LYS A 84 -35.19 -17.37 2.88
CA LYS A 84 -35.92 -17.56 1.62
C LYS A 84 -35.20 -18.45 0.59
N PHE A 85 -33.90 -18.67 0.76
CA PHE A 85 -33.06 -19.44 -0.16
C PHE A 85 -32.79 -20.84 0.39
N SER A 86 -32.92 -21.87 -0.45
CA SER A 86 -32.64 -23.26 -0.09
C SER A 86 -31.86 -23.98 -1.19
N GLY A 87 -31.31 -25.16 -0.89
CA GLY A 87 -30.61 -26.00 -1.86
C GLY A 87 -29.43 -25.30 -2.56
N PHE A 88 -29.45 -25.33 -3.90
CA PHE A 88 -28.38 -24.75 -4.73
C PHE A 88 -28.32 -23.22 -4.61
N ASP A 89 -29.46 -22.53 -4.58
CA ASP A 89 -29.50 -21.07 -4.47
C ASP A 89 -28.90 -20.57 -3.17
N LEU A 90 -29.14 -21.29 -2.06
CA LEU A 90 -28.48 -21.02 -0.78
C LEU A 90 -26.96 -21.20 -0.86
N SER A 91 -26.50 -22.20 -1.63
CA SER A 91 -25.08 -22.48 -1.82
C SER A 91 -24.41 -21.38 -2.65
N LEU A 92 -25.08 -20.93 -3.72
CA LEU A 92 -24.66 -19.77 -4.51
C LEU A 92 -24.62 -18.50 -3.67
N LEU A 93 -25.63 -18.27 -2.83
CA LEU A 93 -25.68 -17.07 -1.99
C LEU A 93 -24.57 -17.05 -0.94
N LYS A 94 -24.26 -18.21 -0.32
CA LYS A 94 -23.10 -18.37 0.56
C LYS A 94 -21.78 -18.12 -0.16
N PHE A 95 -21.66 -18.63 -1.40
CA PHE A 95 -20.48 -18.38 -2.23
C PHE A 95 -20.36 -16.89 -2.64
N ALA A 96 -21.47 -16.22 -2.93
CA ALA A 96 -21.51 -14.79 -3.20
C ALA A 96 -21.03 -13.99 -1.97
N TRP A 97 -21.45 -14.38 -0.77
CA TRP A 97 -20.99 -13.77 0.48
C TRP A 97 -19.49 -14.00 0.71
N LEU A 98 -19.01 -15.24 0.52
CA LEU A 98 -17.58 -15.57 0.62
C LEU A 98 -16.76 -14.72 -0.36
N SER A 99 -17.22 -14.61 -1.59
CA SER A 99 -16.61 -13.78 -2.63
C SER A 99 -16.63 -12.30 -2.25
N GLN A 100 -17.73 -11.80 -1.67
CA GLN A 100 -17.81 -10.41 -1.21
C GLN A 100 -16.77 -10.13 -0.12
N SER A 101 -16.71 -11.00 0.89
CA SER A 101 -15.81 -10.87 2.03
C SER A 101 -14.34 -10.94 1.58
N PHE A 102 -13.99 -11.98 0.83
CA PHE A 102 -12.62 -12.17 0.34
C PHE A 102 -12.19 -11.09 -0.65
N GLY A 103 -13.07 -10.72 -1.60
CA GLY A 103 -12.83 -9.64 -2.54
C GLY A 103 -12.62 -8.30 -1.84
N GLY A 104 -13.38 -8.03 -0.76
CA GLY A 104 -13.23 -6.86 0.08
C GLY A 104 -11.86 -6.80 0.78
N VAL A 105 -11.39 -7.94 1.31
CA VAL A 105 -10.04 -8.05 1.91
C VAL A 105 -8.96 -7.73 0.87
N LEU A 106 -9.03 -8.34 -0.32
CA LEU A 106 -8.07 -8.08 -1.39
C LEU A 106 -8.10 -6.63 -1.85
N PHE A 107 -9.28 -6.05 -2.00
CA PHE A 107 -9.45 -4.65 -2.37
C PHE A 107 -8.84 -3.72 -1.31
N GLY A 108 -8.99 -4.06 -0.02
CA GLY A 108 -8.42 -3.32 1.10
C GLY A 108 -6.88 -3.27 1.12
N PHE A 109 -6.19 -4.24 0.48
CA PHE A 109 -4.73 -4.23 0.35
C PHE A 109 -4.20 -3.23 -0.68
N ALA A 110 -5.06 -2.59 -1.47
CA ALA A 110 -4.63 -1.67 -2.52
C ALA A 110 -3.71 -0.56 -1.98
N ILE A 111 -4.17 0.19 -0.98
CA ILE A 111 -3.41 1.31 -0.38
C ILE A 111 -2.13 0.82 0.34
N PRO A 112 -2.16 -0.26 1.15
CA PRO A 112 -0.94 -0.89 1.67
C PRO A 112 0.09 -1.24 0.61
N MET A 113 -0.33 -1.85 -0.50
CA MET A 113 0.58 -2.23 -1.59
C MET A 113 1.15 -1.02 -2.31
N PHE A 114 0.32 0.01 -2.55
CA PHE A 114 0.79 1.30 -3.07
C PHE A 114 1.91 1.87 -2.17
N ALA A 115 1.64 2.02 -0.88
CA ALA A 115 2.57 2.61 0.09
C ALA A 115 3.87 1.79 0.21
N ALA A 116 3.76 0.46 0.24
CA ALA A 116 4.91 -0.44 0.27
C ALA A 116 5.83 -0.24 -0.92
N PHE A 117 5.26 -0.10 -2.13
CA PHE A 117 6.05 0.05 -3.36
C PHE A 117 6.55 1.48 -3.62
N VAL A 118 5.89 2.51 -3.09
CA VAL A 118 6.46 3.86 -3.00
C VAL A 118 7.70 3.82 -2.11
N ALA A 119 7.58 3.32 -0.87
CA ALA A 119 8.70 3.25 0.06
C ALA A 119 9.84 2.36 -0.48
N ASN A 120 9.50 1.23 -1.11
CA ASN A 120 10.46 0.33 -1.75
C ASN A 120 11.25 1.00 -2.86
N SER A 121 10.62 1.84 -3.67
CA SER A 121 11.32 2.56 -4.74
C SER A 121 12.29 3.62 -4.23
N ILE A 122 12.14 4.07 -2.98
CA ILE A 122 13.02 5.05 -2.32
C ILE A 122 14.16 4.35 -1.57
N GLY A 123 13.81 3.46 -0.63
CA GLY A 123 14.73 2.83 0.32
C GLY A 123 15.05 1.36 0.04
N GLY A 124 14.62 0.82 -1.10
CA GLY A 124 14.82 -0.58 -1.49
C GLY A 124 13.97 -1.56 -0.68
N LYS A 125 14.36 -2.84 -0.72
CA LYS A 125 13.60 -3.95 -0.08
C LYS A 125 13.39 -3.75 1.41
N LEU A 126 14.32 -3.08 2.09
CA LEU A 126 14.25 -2.82 3.53
C LEU A 126 13.15 -1.82 3.90
N ALA A 127 12.76 -0.92 2.99
CA ALA A 127 11.73 0.08 3.23
C ALA A 127 10.31 -0.44 2.95
N PHE A 128 10.19 -1.58 2.25
CA PHE A 128 8.90 -2.17 1.90
C PHE A 128 8.00 -2.40 3.13
N PRO A 129 8.48 -3.02 4.23
CA PRO A 129 7.62 -3.27 5.41
C PRO A 129 7.12 -1.98 6.05
N ALA A 130 7.97 -0.95 6.15
CA ALA A 130 7.59 0.34 6.74
C ALA A 130 6.49 1.04 5.92
N GLY A 131 6.64 1.03 4.58
CA GLY A 131 5.61 1.54 3.68
C GLY A 131 4.31 0.76 3.78
N PHE A 132 4.38 -0.58 3.84
CA PHE A 132 3.21 -1.44 3.97
C PHE A 132 2.44 -1.18 5.27
N ILE A 133 3.14 -1.12 6.42
CA ILE A 133 2.56 -0.81 7.73
C ILE A 133 1.94 0.59 7.70
N GLY A 134 2.63 1.59 7.14
CA GLY A 134 2.09 2.93 7.01
C GLY A 134 0.83 2.98 6.14
N GLY A 135 0.79 2.25 5.03
CA GLY A 135 -0.40 2.13 4.19
C GLY A 135 -1.56 1.44 4.91
N LEU A 136 -1.30 0.38 5.68
CA LEU A 136 -2.31 -0.27 6.53
C LEU A 136 -2.85 0.68 7.59
N MET A 137 -1.99 1.39 8.32
CA MET A 137 -2.44 2.37 9.32
C MET A 137 -3.21 3.54 8.71
N SER A 138 -3.01 3.82 7.42
CA SER A 138 -3.77 4.87 6.73
C SER A 138 -5.22 4.45 6.46
N THR A 139 -5.48 3.15 6.27
CA THR A 139 -6.85 2.62 6.05
C THR A 139 -7.47 2.04 7.31
N GLN A 140 -6.65 1.56 8.24
CA GLN A 140 -7.00 0.94 9.50
C GLN A 140 -6.15 1.58 10.61
N PRO A 141 -6.49 2.81 11.02
CA PRO A 141 -5.67 3.54 11.97
C PRO A 141 -5.69 2.90 13.35
N THR A 142 -4.58 3.05 14.08
CA THR A 142 -4.48 2.61 15.47
C THR A 142 -5.50 3.36 16.33
N GLN A 143 -6.14 2.62 17.24
CA GLN A 143 -7.10 3.19 18.17
C GLN A 143 -6.44 4.26 19.04
N LEU A 144 -7.14 5.37 19.24
CA LEU A 144 -6.75 6.42 20.17
C LEU A 144 -7.35 6.12 21.53
N LEU A 145 -6.55 6.34 22.58
CA LEU A 145 -6.99 6.21 23.96
C LEU A 145 -7.46 7.57 24.47
N ASN A 146 -8.73 7.68 24.84
CA ASN A 146 -9.33 8.90 25.35
C ASN A 146 -9.93 8.65 26.74
N PHE A 147 -9.79 9.62 27.63
CA PHE A 147 -10.47 9.60 28.92
C PHE A 147 -11.78 10.37 28.78
N ASP A 148 -12.90 9.73 29.15
CA ASP A 148 -14.20 10.38 29.22
C ASP A 148 -14.44 10.90 30.64
N PRO A 149 -14.42 12.23 30.86
CA PRO A 149 -14.60 12.81 32.19
C PRO A 149 -16.01 12.60 32.76
N SER A 150 -17.00 12.32 31.91
CA SER A 150 -18.41 12.15 32.32
C SER A 150 -18.68 10.75 32.88
N THR A 151 -17.98 9.74 32.38
CA THR A 151 -18.10 8.35 32.84
C THR A 151 -16.93 7.91 33.72
N MET A 152 -15.89 8.75 33.85
CA MET A 152 -14.62 8.43 34.53
C MET A 152 -13.95 7.15 34.00
N GLN A 153 -14.07 6.90 32.70
CA GLN A 153 -13.56 5.68 32.06
C GLN A 153 -12.63 6.00 30.89
N TRP A 154 -11.68 5.09 30.68
CA TRP A 154 -10.85 5.07 29.48
C TRP A 154 -11.59 4.34 28.38
N ALA A 155 -11.74 5.00 27.23
CA ALA A 155 -12.36 4.43 26.04
C ALA A 155 -11.41 4.53 24.86
N THR A 156 -11.53 3.59 23.94
CA THR A 156 -10.83 3.66 22.66
C THR A 156 -11.76 4.14 21.55
N SER A 157 -11.23 4.97 20.66
CA SER A 157 -11.94 5.42 19.47
C SER A 157 -11.09 5.22 18.23
N SER A 158 -11.69 4.74 17.15
CA SER A 158 -11.01 4.70 15.85
C SER A 158 -11.01 6.11 15.26
N PRO A 159 -9.84 6.74 15.03
CA PRO A 159 -9.81 7.99 14.30
C PRO A 159 -10.22 7.73 12.86
N VAL A 160 -10.46 8.82 12.13
CA VAL A 160 -10.93 8.69 10.77
C VAL A 160 -9.74 8.31 9.85
N PRO A 161 -9.87 7.29 8.99
CA PRO A 161 -8.77 6.86 8.14
C PRO A 161 -8.21 7.99 7.25
N SER A 162 -6.89 8.12 7.21
CA SER A 162 -6.19 9.10 6.35
C SER A 162 -6.12 8.67 4.88
N THR A 163 -6.42 7.40 4.60
CA THR A 163 -6.56 6.80 3.27
C THR A 163 -5.36 7.08 2.36
N PHE A 164 -5.58 7.45 1.10
CA PHE A 164 -4.52 7.62 0.12
C PHE A 164 -3.53 8.74 0.48
N ILE A 165 -4.01 9.86 1.04
CA ILE A 165 -3.15 11.01 1.38
C ILE A 165 -2.16 10.63 2.49
N GLY A 166 -2.65 10.00 3.56
CA GLY A 166 -1.79 9.51 4.64
C GLY A 166 -0.77 8.49 4.15
N ALA A 167 -1.20 7.56 3.29
CA ALA A 167 -0.36 6.52 2.72
C ALA A 167 0.75 7.09 1.81
N LEU A 168 0.45 8.12 1.02
CA LEU A 168 1.44 8.82 0.19
C LEU A 168 2.50 9.49 1.07
N ILE A 169 2.08 10.27 2.06
CA ILE A 169 3.01 11.00 2.94
C ILE A 169 3.89 10.01 3.72
N ILE A 170 3.28 9.03 4.39
CA ILE A 170 4.05 8.12 5.25
C ILE A 170 5.02 7.26 4.45
N SER A 171 4.64 6.79 3.26
CA SER A 171 5.50 5.90 2.46
C SER A 171 6.75 6.62 1.94
N ILE A 172 6.62 7.90 1.57
CA ILE A 172 7.77 8.72 1.18
C ILE A 172 8.69 8.92 2.38
N VAL A 173 8.14 9.39 3.50
CA VAL A 173 8.93 9.71 4.70
C VAL A 173 9.60 8.46 5.28
N ALA A 174 8.87 7.36 5.42
CA ALA A 174 9.41 6.08 5.89
C ALA A 174 10.44 5.51 4.90
N GLY A 175 10.22 5.66 3.58
CA GLY A 175 11.17 5.26 2.55
C GLY A 175 12.52 5.95 2.70
N TYR A 176 12.53 7.27 2.84
CA TYR A 176 13.76 8.04 3.06
C TYR A 176 14.38 7.78 4.43
N LEU A 177 13.59 7.60 5.48
CA LEU A 177 14.09 7.24 6.80
C LEU A 177 14.85 5.92 6.77
N VAL A 178 14.26 4.86 6.20
CA VAL A 178 14.92 3.55 6.12
C VAL A 178 16.18 3.63 5.26
N LYS A 179 16.15 4.36 4.14
CA LYS A 179 17.34 4.64 3.32
C LYS A 179 18.45 5.28 4.15
N TRP A 180 18.11 6.31 4.93
CA TRP A 180 19.04 7.02 5.79
C TRP A 180 19.60 6.14 6.91
N MET A 181 18.75 5.43 7.65
CA MET A 181 19.17 4.51 8.71
C MET A 181 20.10 3.43 8.17
N ASN A 182 19.79 2.88 6.99
CA ASN A 182 20.64 1.86 6.36
C ASN A 182 22.03 2.40 5.97
N GLN A 183 22.13 3.68 5.59
CA GLN A 183 23.41 4.31 5.27
C GLN A 183 24.22 4.72 6.52
N LYS A 184 23.53 5.15 7.58
CA LYS A 184 24.17 5.69 8.80
C LYS A 184 24.52 4.64 9.84
N ILE A 185 23.69 3.61 10.01
CA ILE A 185 23.96 2.55 10.97
C ILE A 185 24.97 1.58 10.37
N GLN A 186 26.23 1.69 10.75
CA GLN A 186 27.29 0.78 10.35
C GLN A 186 27.57 -0.19 11.50
N LEU A 187 27.43 -1.49 11.23
CA LEU A 187 27.73 -2.55 12.18
C LEU A 187 28.76 -3.49 11.56
N PRO A 188 29.54 -4.22 12.37
CA PRO A 188 30.43 -5.28 11.88
C PRO A 188 29.70 -6.34 11.05
N ASP A 189 30.43 -7.04 10.18
CA ASP A 189 29.87 -8.01 9.22
C ASP A 189 28.96 -9.07 9.86
N PHE A 190 29.31 -9.54 11.06
CA PHE A 190 28.52 -10.54 11.79
C PHE A 190 27.14 -10.03 12.27
N LEU A 191 26.92 -8.71 12.31
CA LEU A 191 25.65 -8.08 12.70
C LEU A 191 24.83 -7.54 11.51
N LEU A 192 25.28 -7.71 10.27
CA LEU A 192 24.55 -7.21 9.10
C LEU A 192 23.17 -7.86 8.94
N ALA A 193 23.05 -9.15 9.29
CA ALA A 193 21.76 -9.83 9.35
C ALA A 193 20.84 -9.16 10.37
N PHE A 194 21.30 -9.01 11.62
CA PHE A 194 20.55 -8.33 12.69
C PHE A 194 20.10 -6.91 12.30
N LYS A 195 20.99 -6.13 11.67
CA LYS A 195 20.66 -4.78 11.18
C LYS A 195 19.44 -4.78 10.27
N THR A 196 19.43 -5.66 9.27
CA THR A 196 18.45 -5.62 8.18
C THR A 196 17.16 -6.38 8.49
N THR A 197 17.22 -7.42 9.32
CA THR A 197 16.04 -8.25 9.65
C THR A 197 15.33 -7.82 10.93
N PHE A 198 16.04 -7.14 11.86
CA PHE A 198 15.49 -6.78 13.17
C PHE A 198 15.55 -5.27 13.42
N LEU A 199 16.76 -4.68 13.42
CA LEU A 199 16.95 -3.31 13.88
C LEU A 199 16.22 -2.29 12.99
N LEU A 200 16.46 -2.31 11.68
CA LEU A 200 15.83 -1.38 10.75
C LEU A 200 14.30 -1.55 10.68
N PRO A 201 13.75 -2.78 10.58
CA PRO A 201 12.30 -2.97 10.63
C PRO A 201 11.65 -2.42 11.90
N ILE A 202 12.20 -2.68 13.08
CA ILE A 202 11.61 -2.22 14.35
C ILE A 202 11.66 -0.69 14.46
N LEU A 203 12.81 -0.07 14.17
CA LEU A 203 12.93 1.38 14.21
C LEU A 203 11.98 2.05 13.21
N SER A 204 11.81 1.46 12.03
CA SER A 204 10.88 1.97 11.03
C SER A 204 9.41 1.80 11.45
N ALA A 205 9.04 0.70 12.11
CA ALA A 205 7.69 0.47 12.61
C ALA A 205 7.33 1.43 13.75
N ILE A 206 8.25 1.63 14.71
CA ILE A 206 8.08 2.62 15.78
C ILE A 206 7.93 4.02 15.19
N PHE A 207 8.79 4.37 14.22
CA PHE A 207 8.67 5.66 13.54
C PHE A 207 7.31 5.82 12.87
N VAL A 208 6.85 4.82 12.10
CA VAL A 208 5.56 4.89 11.42
C VAL A 208 4.40 5.05 12.40
N MET A 209 4.43 4.32 13.52
CA MET A 209 3.45 4.47 14.59
C MET A 209 3.42 5.90 15.14
N LEU A 210 4.58 6.46 15.49
CA LEU A 210 4.68 7.82 16.04
C LEU A 210 4.28 8.88 15.02
N ALA A 211 4.74 8.76 13.77
CA ALA A 211 4.42 9.70 12.70
C ALA A 211 2.92 9.69 12.37
N MET A 212 2.28 8.52 12.36
CA MET A 212 0.84 8.42 12.17
C MET A 212 0.07 9.05 13.32
N TYR A 213 0.42 8.70 14.56
CA TYR A 213 -0.28 9.17 15.75
C TYR A 213 -0.15 10.68 15.96
N TYR A 214 1.07 11.23 15.89
CA TYR A 214 1.33 12.62 16.26
C TYR A 214 1.20 13.61 15.11
N VAL A 215 1.30 13.16 13.85
CA VAL A 215 1.39 14.07 12.70
C VAL A 215 0.28 13.81 11.69
N ILE A 216 0.22 12.62 11.11
CA ILE A 216 -0.61 12.38 9.93
C ILE A 216 -2.10 12.31 10.29
N THR A 217 -2.47 11.59 11.34
CA THR A 217 -3.87 11.49 11.78
C THR A 217 -4.43 12.85 12.21
N PRO A 218 -3.76 13.62 13.10
CA PRO A 218 -4.24 14.96 13.47
C PRO A 218 -4.34 15.92 12.30
N PHE A 219 -3.35 15.90 11.38
CA PHE A 219 -3.37 16.74 10.18
C PHE A 219 -4.59 16.45 9.30
N ARG A 220 -4.95 15.18 9.14
CA ARG A 220 -6.12 14.77 8.37
C ARG A 220 -7.42 15.17 9.06
N ASP A 221 -7.50 15.04 10.38
CA ASP A 221 -8.68 15.46 11.14
C ASP A 221 -8.89 16.97 11.05
N TRP A 222 -7.82 17.76 11.05
CA TRP A 222 -7.88 19.20 10.79
C TRP A 222 -8.45 19.53 9.40
N ILE A 223 -7.96 18.87 8.34
CA ILE A 223 -8.51 19.04 6.97
C ILE A 223 -10.00 18.72 6.94
N ASN A 224 -10.39 17.60 7.54
CA ASN A 224 -11.78 17.15 7.55
C ASN A 224 -12.69 18.13 8.31
N GLY A 225 -12.21 18.71 9.41
CA GLY A 225 -12.91 19.78 10.12
C GLY A 225 -13.10 21.04 9.27
N GLY A 226 -12.07 21.45 8.53
CA GLY A 226 -12.14 22.58 7.60
C GLY A 226 -13.17 22.37 6.49
N ILE A 227 -13.15 21.20 5.84
CA ILE A 227 -14.13 20.84 4.79
C ILE A 227 -15.55 20.87 5.36
N ARG A 228 -15.77 20.27 6.54
CA ARG A 228 -17.09 20.27 7.19
C ARG A 228 -17.61 21.69 7.44
N THR A 229 -16.74 22.59 7.91
CA THR A 229 -17.11 23.98 8.17
C THR A 229 -17.58 24.68 6.89
N VAL A 230 -16.86 24.51 5.79
CA VAL A 230 -17.24 25.09 4.48
C VAL A 230 -18.57 24.52 3.98
N LEU A 231 -18.75 23.20 4.09
CA LEU A 231 -19.99 22.55 3.65
C LEU A 231 -21.21 22.99 4.47
N THR A 232 -21.06 23.14 5.79
CA THR A 232 -22.13 23.64 6.65
C THR A 232 -22.46 25.10 6.31
N ALA A 233 -21.45 25.95 6.12
CA ALA A 233 -21.67 27.35 5.74
C ALA A 233 -22.28 27.54 4.33
N ALA A 234 -22.10 26.57 3.42
CA ALA A 234 -22.71 26.60 2.08
C ALA A 234 -24.11 25.96 2.02
N GLY A 235 -24.54 25.29 3.10
CA GLY A 235 -25.88 24.70 3.24
C GLY A 235 -26.87 25.59 4.01
N GLU A 236 -26.39 26.68 4.60
CA GLU A 236 -27.18 27.82 5.10
C GLU A 236 -27.38 28.84 3.97
#